data_AF-A0A922XER3-F1
#
_entry.id   AF-A0A922XER3-F1
#
_cell.length_a   1.000
_cell.length_b   1.000
_cell.length_c   1.000
_cell.angle_alpha   90.00
_cell.angle_beta   90.00
_cell.angle_gamma   90.00
#
_symmetry.space_group_name_H-M   'P 1'
#
loop_
_entity.id
_entity.type
_entity.pdbx_description
1 polymer ?
#
loop_
_entity_poly.entity_id
_entity_poly.type
_entity_poly.pdbx_seq_one_letter_code
_entity_poly.pdbx_strand_id
1 'polypeptide(L)' 'MEMIRLGCLFCDRDDCDGVNDIPASWFSVDCVQDFAASMRDAGVDGDVTFWQTHLGVCPECQEAELWPTETSLVLE' A
#
# COMPACT_ATOMS: atom_id res chain seq x y z
N MET A 1 -9.79 -15.59 -4.75
CA MET A 1 -8.50 -15.00 -5.19
C MET A 1 -8.12 -13.99 -4.13
N GLU A 2 -6.89 -14.07 -3.65
CA GLU A 2 -6.36 -13.16 -2.63
C GLU A 2 -5.94 -11.87 -3.32
N MET A 3 -6.48 -10.73 -2.90
CA MET A 3 -6.18 -9.43 -3.46
C MET A 3 -5.60 -8.53 -2.39
N ILE A 4 -4.56 -7.79 -2.77
CA ILE A 4 -3.90 -6.83 -1.91
C ILE A 4 -4.35 -5.43 -2.33
N ARG A 5 -4.73 -4.62 -1.35
CA ARG A 5 -4.93 -3.18 -1.47
C ARG A 5 -3.70 -2.49 -0.90
N LEU A 6 -3.01 -1.70 -1.72
CA LEU A 6 -1.87 -0.91 -1.27
C LEU A 6 -2.34 0.47 -0.79
N GLY A 7 -2.24 0.72 0.51
CA GLY A 7 -2.43 2.06 1.07
C GLY A 7 -1.11 2.82 1.15
N CYS A 8 -1.03 4.02 0.58
CA CYS A 8 0.12 4.90 0.76
C CYS A 8 -0.12 5.85 1.94
N LEU A 9 0.90 6.09 2.77
CA LEU A 9 0.83 7.00 3.91
C LEU A 9 0.64 8.47 3.53
N PHE A 10 1.06 8.86 2.32
CA PHE A 10 1.15 10.26 1.91
C PHE A 10 0.18 10.64 0.78
N CYS A 11 -0.40 9.64 0.11
CA CYS A 11 -1.42 9.87 -0.90
C CYS A 11 -2.47 8.75 -0.86
N ASP A 12 -3.72 9.12 -1.12
CA ASP A 12 -4.81 8.18 -1.33
C ASP A 12 -4.80 7.78 -2.80
N ARG A 13 -4.32 6.57 -3.10
CA ARG A 13 -4.26 6.03 -4.47
C ARG A 13 -4.99 4.70 -4.53
N ASP A 14 -5.92 4.60 -5.47
CA ASP A 14 -6.72 3.40 -5.75
C ASP A 14 -6.17 2.57 -6.92
N ASP A 15 -5.20 3.10 -7.68
CA ASP A 15 -4.61 2.45 -8.86
C ASP A 15 -3.87 1.13 -8.55
N CYS A 16 -3.58 0.90 -7.27
CA CYS A 16 -2.90 -0.29 -6.76
C CYS A 16 -3.82 -1.19 -5.92
N ASP A 17 -5.14 -1.09 -6.09
CA ASP A 17 -6.11 -2.04 -5.55
C ASP A 17 -6.18 -3.30 -6.41
N GLY A 18 -6.01 -4.47 -5.79
CA GLY A 18 -6.27 -5.77 -6.41
C GLY A 18 -5.01 -6.49 -6.89
N VAL A 19 -3.84 -6.09 -6.38
CA VAL A 19 -2.56 -6.71 -6.76
C VAL A 19 -2.39 -8.05 -6.06
N ASN A 20 -1.71 -9.00 -6.70
CA ASN A 20 -1.44 -10.32 -6.11
C ASN A 20 -0.18 -10.32 -5.23
N ASP A 21 0.71 -9.34 -5.43
CA ASP A 21 1.97 -9.19 -4.71
C ASP A 21 2.29 -7.71 -4.49
N ILE A 22 3.02 -7.39 -3.42
CA ILE A 22 3.51 -6.04 -3.15
C ILE A 22 4.62 -5.72 -4.16
N PRO A 23 4.51 -4.65 -4.98
CA PRO A 23 5.55 -4.27 -5.92
C PRO A 23 6.88 -4.00 -5.21
N ALA A 24 8.00 -4.44 -5.77
CA ALA A 24 9.34 -4.21 -5.18
C ALA A 24 9.70 -2.72 -5.05
N SER A 25 9.06 -1.87 -5.87
CA SER A 25 9.20 -0.42 -5.79
C SER A 25 8.37 0.21 -4.66
N TRP A 26 7.55 -0.56 -3.95
CA TRP A 26 6.74 -0.08 -2.84
C TRP A 26 7.51 -0.23 -1.52
N PHE A 27 7.67 0.88 -0.79
CA PHE A 27 8.33 0.84 0.51
C PHE A 27 7.32 0.35 1.54
N SER A 28 7.47 -0.90 1.95
CA SER A 28 6.63 -1.55 2.96
C SER A 28 6.86 -0.92 4.32
N VAL A 29 5.80 -0.42 4.95
CA VAL A 29 5.84 0.09 6.33
C VAL A 29 5.25 -0.93 7.29
N ASP A 30 4.00 -1.35 7.05
CA ASP A 30 3.31 -2.28 7.94
C ASP A 30 2.14 -3.01 7.24
N CYS A 31 1.78 -4.19 7.75
CA CYS A 31 0.60 -4.92 7.28
C CYS A 31 -0.55 -4.66 8.24
N VAL A 32 -1.49 -3.79 7.85
CA VAL A 32 -2.55 -3.31 8.75
C VAL A 32 -3.63 -4.37 8.98
N GLN A 33 -3.81 -5.31 8.05
CA GLN A 33 -4.84 -6.33 8.16
C GLN A 33 -4.36 -7.67 7.64
N ASP A 34 -4.33 -8.69 8.48
CA ASP A 34 -3.94 -10.04 8.09
C ASP A 34 -5.03 -10.74 7.26
N PHE A 35 -4.62 -11.58 6.32
CA PHE A 35 -5.53 -12.38 5.51
C PHE A 35 -6.45 -13.26 6.37
N ALA A 36 -5.88 -13.94 7.37
CA ALA A 36 -6.64 -14.79 8.29
C ALA A 36 -7.64 -14.03 9.16
N ALA A 37 -7.38 -12.76 9.45
CA ALA A 37 -8.32 -11.88 10.16
C ALA A 37 -9.47 -11.47 9.24
N SER A 38 -9.17 -11.15 7.98
CA SER A 38 -10.14 -10.78 6.95
C SER A 38 -11.13 -11.91 6.62
N MET A 39 -10.68 -13.17 6.73
CA MET A 39 -11.56 -14.34 6.56
C MET A 39 -12.63 -14.50 7.66
N ARG A 40 -12.44 -13.94 8.86
CA ARG A 40 -13.46 -14.04 9.92
C ARG A 40 -14.66 -13.13 9.67
N ASP A 41 -14.44 -11.97 9.07
CA ASP A 41 -15.49 -10.96 8.86
C ASP A 41 -16.26 -11.16 7.54
N ALA A 42 -15.67 -11.83 6.55
CA ALA A 42 -16.35 -12.20 5.31
C ALA A 42 -17.28 -13.40 5.52
N GLY A 43 -18.40 -13.19 6.20
CA GLY A 43 -19.42 -14.21 6.43
C GLY A 43 -19.98 -14.80 5.13
N VAL A 44 -19.82 -16.11 4.97
CA VAL A 44 -20.63 -17.16 4.28
C VAL A 44 -21.47 -16.82 3.02
N ASP A 45 -21.26 -15.71 2.31
CA ASP A 45 -22.02 -15.38 1.10
C ASP A 45 -21.12 -15.36 -0.14
N GLY A 46 -21.12 -16.50 -0.84
CA GLY A 46 -21.13 -16.67 -2.30
C GLY A 46 -19.97 -16.18 -3.17
N ASP A 47 -19.43 -14.99 -2.94
CA ASP A 47 -18.44 -14.34 -3.81
C ASP A 47 -17.37 -13.65 -2.94
N VAL A 48 -16.65 -14.47 -2.18
CA VAL A 48 -15.67 -13.98 -1.21
C VAL A 48 -14.43 -13.52 -1.96
N THR A 49 -14.41 -12.23 -2.26
CA THR A 49 -13.22 -11.53 -2.71
C THR A 49 -12.43 -11.11 -1.48
N PHE A 50 -11.25 -11.72 -1.28
CA PHE A 50 -10.46 -11.51 -0.07
C PHE A 50 -9.51 -10.33 -0.25
N TRP A 51 -9.58 -9.36 0.65
CA TRP A 51 -8.74 -8.17 0.60
C TRP A 51 -7.77 -8.11 1.79
N GLN A 52 -6.48 -8.02 1.50
CA GLN A 52 -5.44 -7.70 2.47
C GLN A 52 -5.01 -6.25 2.26
N THR A 53 -5.07 -5.41 3.29
CA THR A 53 -4.57 -4.03 3.20
C THR A 53 -3.11 -3.99 3.65
N HIS A 54 -2.22 -3.64 2.72
CA HIS A 54 -0.81 -3.42 2.99
C HIS A 54 -0.51 -1.92 2.99
N LEU A 55 0.07 -1.42 4.07
CA LEU A 55 0.39 0.00 4.23
C LEU A 55 1.88 0.24 3.93
N GLY A 56 2.15 1.20 3.06
CA GLY A 56 3.51 1.60 2.75
C GLY A 56 3.60 2.98 2.14
N VAL A 57 4.62 3.19 1.33
CA VAL A 57 4.85 4.43 0.61
C VAL A 57 5.03 4.11 -0.86
N CYS A 58 4.26 4.78 -1.71
CA CYS A 58 4.36 4.62 -3.15
C CYS A 58 5.67 5.23 -3.70
N PRO A 59 6.16 4.79 -4.88
CA PRO A 59 7.42 5.30 -5.44
C PRO A 59 7.47 6.83 -5.52
N GLU A 60 6.37 7.46 -5.95
CA GLU A 60 6.28 8.92 -6.09
C GLU A 60 6.43 9.64 -4.74
N CYS A 61 5.80 9.12 -3.68
CA CYS A 61 5.95 9.69 -2.35
C CYS A 61 7.28 9.32 -1.70
N GLN A 62 7.92 8.21 -2.10
CA GLN A 62 9.29 7.92 -1.66
C GLN A 62 10.25 8.96 -2.24
N GLU A 63 10.12 9.29 -3.52
CA GLU A 63 10.94 10.34 -4.16
C GLU A 63 10.68 11.72 -3.53
N ALA A 64 9.44 12.04 -3.17
CA ALA A 64 9.12 13.34 -2.56
C ALA A 64 9.57 13.45 -1.09
N GLU A 65 9.32 12.42 -0.29
CA GLU A 65 9.41 12.52 1.19
C GLU A 65 10.66 11.83 1.77
N LEU A 66 11.12 10.73 1.17
CA LEU A 66 12.26 9.96 1.68
C LEU A 66 13.59 10.40 1.04
N TRP A 67 13.53 10.87 -0.21
CA TRP A 67 14.67 11.43 -0.92
C TRP A 67 14.38 12.88 -1.28
N PRO A 68 14.27 13.79 -0.30
CA PRO A 68 14.22 15.21 -0.62
C PRO A 68 15.53 15.51 -1.35
N THR A 69 15.45 15.64 -2.68
CA THR A 69 16.56 16.16 -3.47
C THR A 69 17.04 17.39 -2.73
N GLU A 70 18.31 17.39 -2.33
CA GLU A 70 19.01 18.52 -1.73
C GLU A 70 19.09 19.69 -2.73
N THR A 71 17.93 20.22 -3.13
CA THR A 71 17.78 21.49 -3.84
C THR A 71 17.28 22.52 -2.83
N SER A 72 17.90 22.54 -1.66
CA SER A 72 17.82 23.69 -0.75
C SER A 72 19.14 23.89 -0.01
N LEU A 73 20.25 23.59 -0.68
CA LEU A 73 21.53 24.23 -0.39
C LEU A 73 21.93 25.03 -1.62
N VAL A 74 22.26 26.30 -1.38
CA VAL A 74 22.76 27.34 -2.30
C VAL A 74 21.69 27.86 -3.30
N LEU A 75 21.22 29.11 -3.28
CA LEU A 75 21.81 30.47 -3.20
C LEU A 75 20.61 31.42 -2.90
N GLU A 76 20.63 32.57 -2.24
CA GLU A 76 21.57 33.51 -1.61
C GLU A 76 20.73 34.42 -0.69
#